data_AF-A0A427BAA0-F1
#
_entry.id   AF-A0A427BAA0-F1
#
_cell.length_a   1.000
_cell.length_b   1.000
_cell.length_c   1.000
_cell.angle_alpha   90.00
_cell.angle_beta   90.00
_cell.angle_gamma   90.00
#
_symmetry.space_group_name_H-M   'P 1'
#
loop_
_entity.id
_entity.type
_entity.pdbx_description
1 polymer ?
#
loop_
_entity_poly.entity_id
_entity_poly.type
_entity_poly.pdbx_seq_one_letter_code
_entity_poly.pdbx_strand_id
1 'polypeptide(L)'
;MDISSNIRYGCPREVGREEVEWAAKQAYAHEFISALPNGYGTLVDDTLLSGGQKQRIAIARAILRDPTILILDEATNGETYGAHSKGWLVCTVG
;
A
#
# COMPACT_ATOMS: atom_id res chain seq x y z
N MET A 1 -3.14 1.87 14.05
CA MET A 1 -4.23 2.48 13.24
C MET A 1 -4.96 1.35 12.52
N ASP A 2 -6.22 1.53 12.12
CA ASP A 2 -6.90 0.54 11.27
C ASP A 2 -6.44 0.65 9.79
N ILE A 3 -6.73 -0.40 9.02
CA ILE A 3 -6.32 -0.49 7.61
C ILE A 3 -6.95 0.61 6.75
N SER A 4 -8.25 0.92 6.94
CA SER A 4 -8.91 2.00 6.18
C SER A 4 -8.22 3.35 6.43
N SER A 5 -7.95 3.67 7.69
CA SER A 5 -7.20 4.88 8.06
C SER A 5 -5.80 4.87 7.45
N ASN A 6 -5.15 3.71 7.35
CA ASN A 6 -3.82 3.58 6.75
C ASN A 6 -3.88 3.94 5.26
N ILE A 7 -4.85 3.38 4.54
CA ILE A 7 -5.06 3.65 3.11
C ILE A 7 -5.36 5.14 2.86
N ARG A 8 -6.17 5.77 3.72
CA ARG A 8 -6.50 7.21 3.63
C ARG A 8 -5.37 8.15 4.01
N TYR A 9 -4.34 7.65 4.68
CA TYR A 9 -3.32 8.50 5.27
C TYR A 9 -2.59 9.35 4.22
N GLY A 10 -2.60 10.68 4.44
CA GLY A 10 -1.95 11.65 3.55
C GLY A 10 -2.77 12.03 2.32
N CYS A 11 -4.04 11.60 2.22
CA CYS A 11 -4.97 12.10 1.21
C CYS A 11 -5.50 13.49 1.64
N PRO A 12 -5.40 14.54 0.81
CA PRO A 12 -5.80 15.90 1.18
C PRO A 12 -7.32 16.15 1.09
N ARG A 13 -8.06 15.23 0.45
CA ARG A 13 -9.50 15.31 0.26
C ARG A 13 -10.21 14.31 1.18
N GLU A 14 -11.50 14.55 1.42
CA GLU A 14 -12.34 13.56 2.08
C GLU A 14 -12.49 12.32 1.18
N VAL A 15 -12.37 11.14 1.78
CA VAL A 15 -12.39 9.87 1.06
C VAL A 15 -13.47 8.97 1.66
N GLY A 16 -14.40 8.56 0.81
CA GLY A 16 -15.46 7.63 1.17
C GLY A 16 -14.97 6.21 1.47
N ARG A 17 -15.88 5.32 1.86
CA ARG A 17 -15.54 3.89 2.02
C ARG A 17 -15.30 3.23 0.66
N GLU A 18 -16.14 3.53 -0.32
CA GLU A 18 -16.08 2.93 -1.66
C GLU A 18 -14.74 3.20 -2.36
N GLU A 19 -14.18 4.40 -2.19
CA GLU A 19 -12.89 4.76 -2.77
C GLU A 19 -11.71 4.02 -2.11
N VAL A 20 -11.77 3.81 -0.79
CA VAL A 20 -10.79 2.98 -0.08
C VAL A 20 -10.85 1.54 -0.56
N GLU A 21 -12.06 0.99 -0.71
CA GLU A 21 -12.25 -0.35 -1.25
C GLU A 21 -11.76 -0.45 -2.69
N TRP A 22 -12.05 0.54 -3.52
CA TRP A 22 -11.58 0.63 -4.90
C TRP A 22 -10.05 0.65 -4.97
N ALA A 23 -9.39 1.54 -4.21
CA ALA A 23 -7.92 1.61 -4.18
C ALA A 23 -7.29 0.31 -3.67
N ALA A 24 -7.88 -0.32 -2.66
CA ALA A 24 -7.44 -1.62 -2.17
C ALA A 24 -7.62 -2.74 -3.20
N LYS A 25 -8.67 -2.70 -4.03
CA LYS A 25 -8.86 -3.65 -5.15
C LYS A 25 -7.79 -3.45 -6.22
N GLN A 26 -7.50 -2.22 -6.61
CA GLN A 26 -6.44 -1.91 -7.58
C GLN A 26 -5.05 -2.38 -7.10
N ALA A 27 -4.81 -2.34 -5.79
CA ALA A 27 -3.57 -2.82 -5.19
C ALA A 27 -3.56 -4.32 -4.83
N TYR A 28 -4.57 -5.10 -5.23
CA TYR A 28 -4.73 -6.52 -4.85
C TYR A 28 -4.68 -6.77 -3.34
N ALA A 29 -5.13 -5.79 -2.56
CA ALA A 29 -5.19 -5.84 -1.10
C ALA A 29 -6.57 -6.25 -0.58
N HIS A 30 -7.63 -5.97 -1.34
CA HIS A 30 -9.02 -6.21 -0.92
C HIS A 30 -9.28 -7.64 -0.45
N GLU A 31 -8.79 -8.66 -1.18
CA GLU A 31 -9.03 -10.07 -0.87
C GLU A 31 -8.51 -10.45 0.51
N PHE A 32 -7.26 -10.10 0.83
CA PHE A 32 -6.68 -10.44 2.14
C PHE A 32 -7.27 -9.57 3.25
N ILE A 33 -7.56 -8.29 2.98
CA ILE A 33 -8.17 -7.40 3.97
C ILE A 33 -9.54 -7.94 4.35
N SER A 34 -10.35 -8.34 3.38
CA SER A 34 -11.70 -8.87 3.61
C SER A 34 -11.72 -10.21 4.33
N ALA A 35 -10.62 -10.97 4.27
CA ALA A 35 -10.45 -12.22 5.01
C ALA A 35 -10.06 -12.00 6.49
N LEU A 36 -9.68 -10.78 6.89
CA LEU A 36 -9.36 -10.47 8.29
C LEU A 36 -10.64 -10.38 9.13
N PRO A 37 -10.61 -10.75 10.43
CA PRO A 37 -11.80 -10.75 11.29
C PRO A 37 -12.57 -9.43 11.34
N ASN A 38 -11.86 -8.29 11.22
CA ASN A 38 -12.45 -6.95 11.25
C ASN A 38 -12.36 -6.23 9.90
N GLY A 39 -11.98 -6.93 8.83
CA GLY A 39 -11.85 -6.34 7.50
C GLY A 39 -10.93 -5.12 7.49
N TYR A 40 -11.41 -4.04 6.87
CA TYR A 40 -10.78 -2.72 6.85
C TYR A 40 -10.64 -2.05 8.23
N GLY A 41 -11.46 -2.45 9.20
CA GLY A 41 -11.38 -1.99 10.58
C GLY A 41 -10.31 -2.73 11.40
N THR A 42 -9.61 -3.70 10.83
CA THR A 42 -8.54 -4.41 11.52
C THR A 42 -7.42 -3.45 11.90
N LEU A 43 -7.10 -3.40 13.20
CA LEU A 43 -5.98 -2.65 13.71
C LEU A 43 -4.68 -3.35 13.29
N VAL A 44 -3.85 -2.64 12.54
CA VAL A 44 -2.53 -3.14 12.12
C VAL A 44 -1.45 -2.63 13.05
N ASP A 45 -0.68 -3.58 13.59
CA ASP A 45 0.62 -3.38 14.22
C ASP A 45 1.74 -3.81 13.27
N ASP A 46 3.00 -3.68 13.72
CA ASP A 46 4.16 -3.96 12.87
C ASP A 46 4.38 -5.46 12.59
N THR A 47 3.64 -6.36 13.23
CA THR A 47 3.81 -7.82 13.12
C THR A 47 2.67 -8.52 12.39
N LEU A 48 1.48 -7.88 12.32
CA LEU A 48 0.27 -8.52 11.80
C LEU A 48 0.30 -8.80 10.29
N LEU A 49 1.05 -8.01 9.51
CA LEU A 49 1.08 -8.10 8.05
C LEU A 49 2.46 -8.52 7.54
N SER A 50 2.47 -9.41 6.55
CA SER A 50 3.69 -9.74 5.83
C SER A 50 4.23 -8.52 5.06
N GLY A 51 5.52 -8.54 4.71
CA GLY A 51 6.13 -7.46 3.91
C GLY A 51 5.37 -7.17 2.62
N GLY A 52 4.93 -8.21 1.90
CA GLY A 52 4.13 -8.06 0.69
C GLY A 52 2.74 -7.46 0.93
N GLN A 53 2.08 -7.80 2.04
CA GLN A 53 0.79 -7.18 2.41
C GLN A 53 0.96 -5.70 2.75
N LYS A 54 2.03 -5.34 3.49
CA LYS A 54 2.37 -3.95 3.78
C LYS A 54 2.63 -3.16 2.49
N GLN A 55 3.35 -3.76 1.54
CA GLN A 55 3.61 -3.14 0.23
C GLN A 55 2.31 -2.88 -0.54
N ARG A 56 1.37 -3.83 -0.58
CA ARG A 56 0.07 -3.64 -1.23
C ARG A 56 -0.77 -2.53 -0.57
N ILE A 57 -0.73 -2.40 0.76
CA ILE A 57 -1.37 -1.27 1.46
C ILE A 57 -0.71 0.06 1.08
N ALA A 58 0.62 0.10 0.96
CA ALA A 58 1.34 1.29 0.51
C ALA A 58 1.00 1.68 -0.93
N ILE A 59 0.83 0.69 -1.82
CA ILE A 59 0.36 0.90 -3.19
C ILE A 59 -1.08 1.44 -3.18
N ALA A 60 -1.98 0.87 -2.38
CA ALA A 60 -3.35 1.37 -2.24
C ALA A 60 -3.39 2.85 -1.79
N ARG A 61 -2.49 3.25 -0.88
CA ARG A 61 -2.31 4.66 -0.48
C ARG A 61 -1.88 5.54 -1.63
N ALA A 62 -0.90 5.09 -2.42
CA ALA A 62 -0.41 5.83 -3.57
C ALA A 62 -1.52 6.02 -4.61
N ILE A 63 -2.26 4.96 -4.93
CA ILE A 63 -3.41 5.01 -5.86
C ILE A 63 -4.47 6.01 -5.37
N LEU A 64 -4.82 5.95 -4.09
CA LEU A 64 -5.87 6.81 -3.53
C LEU A 64 -5.44 8.30 -3.50
N ARG A 65 -4.15 8.55 -3.26
CA ARG A 65 -3.59 9.91 -3.21
C ARG A 65 -3.37 10.51 -4.59
N ASP A 66 -3.22 9.68 -5.61
CA ASP A 66 -2.95 10.07 -7.00
C ASP A 66 -1.82 11.12 -7.11
N PRO A 67 -0.60 10.81 -6.62
CA PRO A 67 0.49 11.77 -6.60
C PRO A 67 1.08 11.96 -8.00
N THR A 68 1.40 13.20 -8.39
CA THR A 68 2.05 13.49 -9.69
C THR A 68 3.33 12.69 -9.94
N ILE A 69 4.06 12.34 -8.87
CA ILE A 69 5.27 11.52 -8.92
C ILE A 69 5.18 10.44 -7.84
N LEU A 70 5.31 9.17 -8.23
CA LEU A 70 5.44 8.04 -7.33
C LEU A 70 6.85 7.45 -7.42
N ILE A 71 7.51 7.34 -6.27
CA ILE A 71 8.81 6.68 -6.13
C ILE A 71 8.57 5.37 -5.38
N LEU A 72 8.87 4.25 -6.03
CA LEU A 72 8.87 2.93 -5.41
C LEU A 72 10.31 2.48 -5.24
N ASP A 73 10.71 2.26 -3.98
CA ASP A 73 11.99 1.61 -3.68
C ASP A 73 11.72 0.10 -3.59
N GLU A 74 12.18 -0.65 -4.57
CA GLU A 74 12.36 -2.10 -4.41
C GLU A 74 13.55 -2.29 -3.46
N ALA A 75 13.30 -2.16 -2.16
CA ALA A 75 14.17 -2.75 -1.17
C ALA A 75 13.98 -4.28 -1.28
N THR A 76 14.65 -4.87 -2.26
CA THR A 76 14.83 -6.31 -2.36
C THR A 76 15.47 -6.76 -1.04
N ASN A 77 14.66 -7.31 -0.14
CA ASN A 77 15.16 -8.14 0.97
C ASN A 77 15.66 -9.48 0.39
N GLY A 78 16.59 -9.39 -0.57
CA GLY A 78 17.30 -10.50 -1.17
C GLY A 78 18.58 -10.66 -0.40
N GLU A 79 18.58 -11.55 0.58
CA GLU A 79 19.82 -12.20 0.98
C GLU A 79 20.32 -13.02 -0.21
N THR A 80 21.05 -12.40 -1.13
CA THR A 80 21.94 -13.11 -2.05
C THR A 80 22.98 -12.15 -2.61
N TYR A 81 24.24 -12.51 -2.36
CA TYR A 81 25.49 -11.89 -2.79
C TYR A 81 25.47 -11.16 -4.14
N GLY A 82 25.94 -9.91 -4.14
CA GLY A 82 26.66 -9.30 -5.26
C GLY A 82 25.85 -8.49 -6.28
N ALA A 83 26.33 -7.25 -6.49
CA ALA A 83 26.15 -6.38 -7.64
C ALA A 83 24.94 -5.42 -7.73
N HIS A 84 25.26 -4.13 -7.56
CA HIS A 84 24.93 -2.99 -8.44
C HIS A 84 23.51 -2.85 -9.01
N SER A 85 22.73 -1.94 -8.43
CA SER A 85 22.28 -0.65 -9.02
C SER A 85 20.99 -0.21 -8.33
N LYS A 86 21.03 0.89 -7.56
CA LYS A 86 19.82 1.51 -7.01
C LYS A 86 19.09 2.25 -8.14
N GLY A 87 18.25 1.52 -8.88
CA GLY A 87 17.34 2.11 -9.86
C GLY A 87 16.10 2.64 -9.14
N TRP A 88 15.96 3.96 -9.06
CA TRP A 88 14.72 4.58 -8.57
C TRP A 88 13.69 4.47 -9.70
N LEU A 89 12.66 3.65 -9.53
CA LEU A 89 11.52 3.64 -10.44
C LEU A 89 10.65 4.86 -10.12
N VAL A 90 10.81 5.90 -10.94
CA VAL A 90 9.91 7.04 -10.98
C VAL A 90 8.78 6.68 -11.93
N CYS A 91 7.63 6.29 -11.39
CA CYS A 91 6.41 6.16 -12.18
C CYS A 91 5.65 7.49 -12.10
N THR A 92 5.58 8.19 -13.22
CA THR A 92 4.57 9.25 -13.41
C THR A 92 3.23 8.56 -13.62
N VAL A 93 2.31 8.69 -12.66
CA VAL A 93 0.90 8.37 -12.92
C VAL A 93 0.33 9.52 -13.75
N GLY A 94 -0.11 9.23 -14.96
CA GLY A 94 -0.67 10.16 -15.93
C GLY A 94 -1.88 9.54 -16.60
#